data_AF-A0AAW9W913-F1
#
_entry.id   AF-A0AAW9W913-F1
#
_cell.length_a   1.000
_cell.length_b   1.000
_cell.length_c   1.000
_cell.angle_alpha   90.00
_cell.angle_beta   90.00
_cell.angle_gamma   90.00
#
_symmetry.space_group_name_H-M   'P 1'
#
loop_
_entity.id
_entity.type
_entity.pdbx_description
1 polymer ?
#
loop_
_entity_poly.entity_id
_entity_poly.type
_entity_poly.pdbx_seq_one_letter_code
_entity_poly.pdbx_strand_id
1 'polypeptide(L)'
;LGENVKTKGQYFYQVALDGNVAGKEKQALIDQFRANGTQTYSATVNVYGNKDGKPDLTNLVATKKVTININGLISKETVQKAVADNV
;
A
#
# COMPACT_ATOMS: atom_id res chain seq x y z
N LEU A 1 23.20 -23.81 19.20
CA LEU A 1 22.59 -22.83 18.27
C LEU A 1 21.09 -22.83 18.56
N GLY A 2 20.63 -21.98 19.48
CA GLY A 2 19.22 -21.93 19.85
C GLY A 2 18.45 -21.16 18.77
N GLU A 3 17.43 -21.78 18.20
CA GLU A 3 16.47 -21.06 17.37
C GLU A 3 15.94 -19.85 18.15
N ASN A 4 15.95 -18.69 17.52
CA ASN A 4 15.39 -17.47 18.11
C ASN A 4 13.86 -17.63 18.13
N VAL A 5 13.32 -18.16 19.24
CA VAL A 5 11.88 -18.46 19.40
C VAL A 5 10.99 -17.24 19.11
N LYS A 6 11.55 -16.01 19.20
CA LYS A 6 10.84 -14.76 18.89
C LYS A 6 10.47 -14.60 17.41
N THR A 7 11.11 -15.27 16.46
CA THR A 7 10.92 -15.02 15.02
C THR A 7 10.04 -16.03 14.29
N LYS A 8 9.69 -17.15 14.94
CA LYS A 8 8.82 -18.18 14.36
C LYS A 8 7.41 -17.63 14.13
N GLY A 9 6.88 -17.86 12.93
CA GLY A 9 5.54 -17.42 12.54
C GLY A 9 5.42 -15.94 12.16
N GLN A 10 6.51 -15.18 12.14
CA GLN A 10 6.50 -13.82 11.59
C GLN A 10 6.62 -13.88 10.06
N TYR A 11 5.79 -13.09 9.38
CA TYR A 11 5.82 -12.91 7.92
C TYR A 11 5.77 -11.43 7.60
N PHE A 12 6.36 -11.06 6.47
CA PHE A 12 6.35 -9.70 5.96
C PHE A 12 5.55 -9.63 4.67
N TYR A 13 4.87 -8.51 4.46
CA TYR A 13 3.98 -8.34 3.31
C TYR A 13 4.43 -7.12 2.51
N GLN A 14 4.48 -7.26 1.19
CA GLN A 14 4.62 -6.15 0.26
C GLN A 14 3.37 -6.10 -0.61
N VAL A 15 2.82 -4.90 -0.79
CA VAL A 15 1.69 -4.65 -1.70
C VAL A 15 2.21 -3.85 -2.88
N ALA A 16 2.19 -4.45 -4.06
CA ALA A 16 2.49 -3.77 -5.32
C ALA A 16 1.17 -3.36 -5.98
N LEU A 17 0.89 -2.06 -6.04
CA LEU A 17 -0.27 -1.51 -6.74
C LEU A 17 -0.03 -1.52 -8.25
N ASP A 18 -1.06 -1.80 -9.04
CA ASP A 18 -1.01 -1.78 -10.50
C ASP A 18 -1.45 -0.43 -11.08
N GLY A 19 -1.29 -0.24 -12.39
CA GLY A 19 -1.80 0.92 -13.11
C GLY A 19 -1.01 2.22 -12.85
N ASN A 20 -1.69 3.37 -12.82
CA ASN A 20 -1.04 4.69 -12.74
C ASN A 20 -0.39 4.99 -11.38
N VAL A 21 -0.61 4.14 -10.37
CA VAL A 21 0.03 4.20 -9.04
C VAL A 21 1.20 3.21 -8.90
N ALA A 22 1.46 2.39 -9.92
CA ALA A 22 2.53 1.40 -9.88
C ALA A 22 3.90 2.04 -9.64
N GLY A 23 4.66 1.47 -8.70
CA GLY A 23 5.99 1.95 -8.31
C GLY A 23 6.02 3.32 -7.62
N LYS A 24 4.86 3.97 -7.39
CA LYS A 24 4.80 5.21 -6.63
C LYS A 24 4.81 4.89 -5.14
N GLU A 25 5.56 5.70 -4.38
CA GLU A 25 5.64 5.60 -2.93
C GLU A 25 5.56 7.00 -2.31
N LYS A 26 5.33 7.06 -0.98
CA LYS A 26 5.39 8.29 -0.19
C LYS A 26 4.47 9.38 -0.79
N GLN A 27 4.93 10.63 -0.85
CA GLN A 27 4.14 11.77 -1.28
C GLN A 27 3.58 11.61 -2.69
N ALA A 28 4.37 11.05 -3.62
CA ALA A 28 3.93 10.86 -5.00
C ALA A 28 2.74 9.90 -5.12
N LEU A 29 2.65 8.88 -4.25
CA LEU A 29 1.50 7.99 -4.18
C LEU A 29 0.28 8.70 -3.57
N ILE A 30 0.49 9.46 -2.49
CA ILE A 30 -0.58 10.20 -1.82
C ILE A 30 -1.21 11.24 -2.75
N ASP A 31 -0.40 11.99 -3.50
CA ASP A 31 -0.90 12.99 -4.45
C ASP A 31 -1.71 12.33 -5.57
N GLN A 32 -1.25 11.18 -6.06
CA GLN A 32 -2.00 10.40 -7.04
C GLN A 32 -3.34 9.92 -6.49
N PHE A 33 -3.40 9.45 -5.24
CA PHE A 33 -4.67 9.04 -4.62
C PHE A 33 -5.64 10.21 -4.45
N ARG A 34 -5.15 11.40 -4.05
CA ARG A 34 -5.99 12.61 -3.96
C ARG A 34 -6.53 13.02 -5.32
N ALA A 35 -5.68 12.98 -6.35
CA ALA A 35 -6.07 13.29 -7.72
C ALA A 35 -7.09 12.30 -8.29
N ASN A 36 -6.94 11.01 -7.95
CA ASN A 36 -7.83 9.94 -8.44
C ASN A 36 -9.16 9.88 -7.67
N GLY A 37 -9.23 10.37 -6.43
CA GLY A 37 -10.43 10.28 -5.60
C GLY A 37 -10.75 8.85 -5.15
N THR A 38 -12.04 8.56 -4.91
CA THR A 38 -12.50 7.21 -4.54
C THR A 38 -12.34 6.27 -5.71
N GLN A 39 -11.46 5.29 -5.59
CA GLN A 39 -11.12 4.38 -6.67
C GLN A 39 -10.70 3.01 -6.15
N THR A 40 -10.99 1.99 -6.94
CA THR A 40 -10.55 0.61 -6.74
C THR A 40 -9.31 0.32 -7.58
N TYR A 41 -8.31 -0.32 -6.99
CA TYR A 41 -7.04 -0.70 -7.60
C TYR A 41 -6.84 -2.22 -7.55
N SER A 42 -6.32 -2.80 -8.62
CA SER A 42 -5.72 -4.13 -8.54
C SER A 42 -4.33 -4.04 -7.91
N ALA A 43 -3.97 -5.07 -7.15
CA ALA A 43 -2.66 -5.16 -6.53
C ALA A 43 -2.21 -6.61 -6.40
N THR A 44 -0.91 -6.80 -6.28
CA THR A 44 -0.30 -8.09 -5.90
C THR A 44 0.26 -7.98 -4.49
N VAL A 45 -0.16 -8.89 -3.61
CA VAL A 45 0.42 -9.06 -2.28
C VAL A 45 1.43 -10.19 -2.32
N ASN A 46 2.67 -9.88 -1.96
CA ASN A 46 3.74 -10.86 -1.78
C ASN A 46 4.01 -11.05 -0.28
N VAL A 47 4.04 -12.30 0.17
CA VAL A 47 4.31 -12.70 1.55
C VAL A 47 5.71 -13.29 1.61
N TYR A 48 6.57 -12.75 2.46
CA TYR A 48 7.94 -13.17 2.64
C TYR A 48 8.15 -13.78 4.02
N GLY A 49 9.03 -14.79 4.08
CA GLY A 49 9.52 -15.34 5.32
C GLY A 49 10.35 -14.33 6.12
N ASN A 50 10.58 -14.64 7.40
CA ASN A 50 11.40 -13.83 8.28
C ASN A 50 12.86 -14.30 8.27
N LYS A 51 13.79 -13.35 8.13
CA LYS A 51 15.21 -13.52 8.40
C LYS A 51 15.66 -12.41 9.35
N ASP A 52 15.98 -12.80 10.59
CA ASP A 52 16.50 -11.91 11.62
C ASP A 52 15.63 -10.66 11.91
N GLY A 53 14.31 -10.85 11.90
CA GLY A 53 13.33 -9.79 12.12
C GLY A 53 13.11 -8.88 10.92
N LYS A 54 13.51 -9.31 9.71
CA LYS A 54 13.36 -8.57 8.46
C LYS A 54 12.76 -9.47 7.37
N PRO A 55 12.16 -8.90 6.31
CA PRO A 55 11.71 -9.69 5.16
C PRO A 55 12.89 -10.40 4.51
N ASP A 56 12.77 -11.71 4.33
CA ASP A 56 13.65 -12.47 3.45
C ASP A 56 13.07 -12.44 2.03
N LEU A 57 13.55 -11.50 1.20
CA LEU A 57 13.08 -11.34 -0.18
C LEU A 57 13.38 -12.56 -1.07
N THR A 58 14.23 -13.50 -0.63
CA THR A 58 14.50 -14.77 -1.33
C THR A 58 13.54 -15.89 -0.93
N ASN A 59 12.81 -15.73 0.17
CA ASN A 59 11.83 -16.70 0.68
C ASN A 59 10.40 -16.18 0.46
N LEU A 60 9.92 -16.25 -0.78
CA LEU A 60 8.53 -15.94 -1.11
C LEU A 60 7.63 -17.10 -0.66
N VAL A 61 6.78 -16.84 0.32
CA VAL A 61 5.87 -17.80 0.94
C VAL A 61 4.55 -17.88 0.19
N ALA A 62 4.03 -16.75 -0.27
CA ALA A 62 2.79 -16.69 -1.03
C ALA A 62 2.72 -15.44 -1.90
N THR A 63 1.93 -15.54 -2.97
CA THR A 63 1.54 -14.40 -3.81
C THR A 63 0.05 -14.44 -4.07
N LYS A 64 -0.61 -13.28 -4.02
CA LYS A 64 -2.05 -13.18 -4.26
C LYS A 64 -2.41 -11.88 -4.96
N LYS A 65 -3.19 -11.99 -6.04
CA LYS A 65 -3.87 -10.84 -6.62
C LYS A 65 -5.06 -10.45 -5.75
N VAL A 66 -5.16 -9.17 -5.44
CA VAL A 66 -6.21 -8.59 -4.62
C VAL A 66 -6.75 -7.34 -5.30
N THR A 67 -7.89 -6.89 -4.78
CA THR A 67 -8.54 -5.64 -5.16
C THR A 67 -8.62 -4.76 -3.93
N ILE A 68 -8.11 -3.53 -4.02
CA ILE A 68 -8.02 -2.57 -2.91
C ILE A 68 -8.91 -1.38 -3.24
N ASN A 69 -9.87 -1.10 -2.36
CA ASN A 69 -10.71 0.09 -2.47
C ASN A 69 -10.07 1.21 -1.64
N ILE A 70 -9.69 2.29 -2.29
CA ILE A 70 -9.20 3.50 -1.63
C ILE A 70 -10.32 4.53 -1.69
N ASN A 71 -10.87 4.84 -0.53
CA ASN A 71 -11.83 5.91 -0.40
C ASN A 71 -11.09 7.24 -0.54
N GLY A 72 -11.56 8.10 -1.44
CA GLY A 72 -10.93 9.35 -1.78
C GLY A 72 -10.80 10.25 -0.57
N LEU A 73 -9.60 10.77 -0.36
CA LEU A 73 -9.38 11.89 0.54
C LEU A 73 -9.80 13.14 -0.23
N ILE A 74 -10.95 13.73 0.11
CA ILE A 74 -11.29 15.05 -0.43
C ILE A 74 -10.18 16.00 0.02
N SER A 75 -9.47 16.60 -0.94
CA SER A 75 -8.38 17.50 -0.61
C SER A 75 -8.94 18.75 0.09
N LYS A 76 -8.17 19.31 1.03
CA LYS A 76 -8.53 20.57 1.71
C LYS A 76 -8.78 21.68 0.69
N GLU A 77 -8.03 21.69 -0.41
CA GLU A 77 -8.15 22.66 -1.50
C GLU A 77 -9.49 22.51 -2.24
N THR A 78 -9.92 21.27 -2.53
CA THR A 78 -11.23 21.00 -3.14
C THR A 78 -12.38 21.48 -2.24
N VAL A 79 -12.28 21.25 -0.92
CA VAL A 79 -13.28 21.75 0.05
C VAL A 79 -13.28 23.28 0.08
N GLN A 80 -12.11 23.91 0.15
CA GLN A 80 -11.99 25.37 0.20
C GLN A 80 -12.52 26.03 -1.06
N LYS A 81 -12.21 25.48 -2.24
CA LYS A 81 -12.75 25.97 -3.51
C LYS A 81 -14.26 25.86 -3.55
N ALA A 82 -14.82 24.73 -3.13
CA ALA A 82 -16.27 24.54 -3.10
C ALA A 82 -16.97 25.53 -2.16
N VAL A 83 -16.35 25.91 -1.04
CA VAL A 83 -16.88 26.95 -0.13
C VAL A 83 -16.80 28.34 -0.78
N ALA A 84 -15.67 28.67 -1.41
CA ALA A 84 -15.47 29.97 -2.04
C ALA A 84 -16.38 30.19 -3.27
N ASP A 85 -16.64 29.15 -4.06
CA ASP A 85 -17.50 29.23 -5.25
C ASP A 85 -19.01 29.35 -4.89
N ASN A 86 -19.40 29.14 -3.63
CA ASN A 86 -20.80 29.19 -3.17
C ASN A 86 -21.17 30.52 -2.47
N VAL A 87 -20.33 31.56 -2.58
CA VAL A 87 -20.56 32.89 -2.01
C VAL A 87 -20.91 33.92 -3.07
#